data_AF-A0A931ZB94-F1
#
_entry.id   AF-A0A931ZB94-F1
#
_cell.length_a   1.000
_cell.length_b   1.000
_cell.length_c   1.000
_cell.angle_alpha   90.00
_cell.angle_beta   90.00
_cell.angle_gamma   90.00
#
_symmetry.space_group_name_H-M   'P 1'
#
loop_
_entity.id
_entity.type
_entity.pdbx_description
1 polymer ?
#
loop_
_entity_poly.entity_id
_entity_poly.type
_entity_poly.pdbx_seq_one_letter_code
_entity_poly.pdbx_strand_id
1 'polypeptide(L)'
;MPTATARRNARRSARQGKKPTTQAGAYVREEMHQLKRGSGNVRSRKQAIAIGLSEARREGVKLGPPRKDKTSAATRRKAKRDSEIGSGRRKPSAARSRGARKAARTRERRYRR
;
A
#
# COMPACT_ATOMS: atom_id res chain seq x y z
N MET A 1 -3.08 0.07 6.15
CA MET A 1 -1.96 -0.71 6.70
C MET A 1 -2.41 -2.14 6.64
N PRO A 2 -1.67 -3.03 5.96
CA PRO A 2 -2.14 -4.37 5.68
C PRO A 2 -2.26 -5.17 6.98
N THR A 3 -3.28 -6.02 7.04
CA THR A 3 -3.51 -6.91 8.17
C THR A 3 -2.43 -7.98 8.26
N ALA A 4 -2.22 -8.51 9.48
CA ALA A 4 -1.31 -9.63 9.69
C ALA A 4 -1.72 -10.88 8.87
N THR A 5 -3.02 -11.07 8.63
CA THR A 5 -3.58 -12.13 7.78
C THR A 5 -3.13 -11.98 6.33
N ALA A 6 -3.24 -10.78 5.75
CA ALA A 6 -2.81 -10.52 4.38
C ALA A 6 -1.31 -10.81 4.19
N ARG A 7 -0.47 -10.34 5.12
CA ARG A 7 0.99 -10.61 5.10
C ARG A 7 1.31 -12.11 5.17
N ARG A 8 0.67 -12.83 6.09
CA ARG A 8 0.87 -14.28 6.27
C ARG A 8 0.46 -15.05 5.01
N ASN A 9 -0.67 -14.71 4.42
CA ASN A 9 -1.16 -15.37 3.19
C ASN A 9 -0.25 -15.09 1.98
N ALA A 10 0.24 -13.85 1.84
CA ALA A 10 1.23 -13.51 0.83
C ALA A 10 2.53 -14.29 1.00
N ARG A 11 3.06 -14.37 2.23
CA ARG A 11 4.27 -15.17 2.56
C ARG A 11 4.08 -16.65 2.30
N ARG A 12 2.92 -17.23 2.67
CA ARG A 12 2.59 -18.62 2.35
C ARG A 12 2.61 -18.86 0.85
N SER A 13 2.01 -17.95 0.07
CA SER A 13 2.00 -18.04 -1.39
C SER A 13 3.40 -17.95 -1.99
N ALA A 14 4.26 -17.09 -1.43
CA ALA A 14 5.66 -16.98 -1.84
C ALA A 14 6.46 -18.26 -1.53
N ARG A 15 6.27 -18.85 -0.34
CA ARG A 15 6.88 -20.15 0.04
C ARG A 15 6.44 -21.30 -0.87
N GLN A 16 5.22 -21.21 -1.39
CA GLN A 16 4.67 -22.16 -2.37
C GLN A 16 5.14 -21.87 -3.81
N GLY A 17 6.07 -20.94 -4.04
CA GLY A 17 6.55 -20.60 -5.38
C GLY A 17 5.52 -19.92 -6.29
N LYS A 18 4.41 -19.41 -5.74
CA LYS A 18 3.33 -18.82 -6.55
C LYS A 18 3.74 -17.48 -7.13
N LYS A 19 3.15 -17.13 -8.29
CA LYS A 19 3.41 -15.88 -9.01
C LYS A 19 3.17 -14.63 -8.13
N PRO A 20 3.88 -13.52 -8.35
CA PRO A 20 3.71 -12.28 -7.58
C PRO A 20 2.28 -11.74 -7.58
N THR A 21 1.53 -11.91 -8.67
CA THR A 21 0.11 -11.53 -8.77
C THR A 21 -0.76 -12.33 -7.81
N THR A 22 -0.46 -13.62 -7.62
CA THR A 22 -1.16 -14.48 -6.65
C THR A 22 -0.84 -14.07 -5.23
N GLN A 23 0.42 -13.76 -4.93
CA GLN A 23 0.83 -13.24 -3.61
C GLN A 23 0.11 -11.92 -3.28
N ALA A 24 0.02 -11.02 -4.27
CA ALA A 24 -0.68 -9.75 -4.14
C ALA A 24 -2.20 -9.89 -3.94
N GLY A 25 -2.78 -11.00 -4.44
CA GLY A 25 -4.19 -11.31 -4.27
C GLY A 25 -4.64 -11.38 -2.81
N ALA A 26 -3.74 -11.71 -1.87
CA ALA A 26 -4.04 -11.69 -0.44
C ALA A 26 -4.40 -10.28 0.06
N TYR A 27 -3.66 -9.26 -0.38
CA TYR A 27 -3.91 -7.86 0.00
C TYR A 27 -5.17 -7.31 -0.66
N VAL A 28 -5.38 -7.60 -1.95
CA VAL A 28 -6.60 -7.19 -2.66
C VAL A 28 -7.85 -7.82 -2.05
N ARG A 29 -7.77 -9.11 -1.69
CA ARG A 29 -8.88 -9.81 -1.04
C ARG A 29 -9.23 -9.18 0.30
N GLU A 30 -8.24 -8.83 1.12
CA GLU A 30 -8.46 -8.16 2.40
C GLU A 30 -9.16 -6.81 2.21
N GLU A 31 -8.66 -5.94 1.33
CA GLU A 31 -9.28 -4.64 1.04
C GLU A 31 -10.73 -4.79 0.53
N MET A 32 -10.98 -5.82 -0.28
CA MET A 32 -12.33 -6.14 -0.74
C MET A 32 -13.24 -6.65 0.40
N HIS A 33 -12.70 -7.41 1.36
CA HIS A 33 -13.44 -7.78 2.57
C HIS A 33 -13.74 -6.56 3.44
N GLN A 34 -12.79 -5.65 3.63
CA GLN A 34 -13.01 -4.40 4.36
C GLN A 34 -14.10 -3.55 3.72
N LEU A 35 -14.08 -3.43 2.39
CA LEU A 35 -15.14 -2.77 1.64
C LEU A 35 -16.51 -3.43 1.86
N LYS A 36 -16.60 -4.76 1.77
CA LYS A 36 -17.85 -5.50 2.00
C LYS A 36 -18.38 -5.35 3.43
N ARG A 37 -17.48 -5.30 4.41
CA ARG A 37 -17.81 -5.11 5.83
C ARG A 37 -18.19 -3.66 6.18
N GLY A 38 -18.00 -2.71 5.27
CA GLY A 38 -18.15 -1.27 5.57
C GLY A 38 -17.12 -0.73 6.57
N SER A 39 -16.07 -1.49 6.89
CA SER A 39 -15.07 -1.17 7.94
C SER A 39 -13.76 -0.60 7.36
N GLY A 40 -13.73 -0.31 6.06
CA GLY A 40 -12.58 0.27 5.37
C GLY A 40 -12.81 1.71 4.91
N ASN A 41 -11.72 2.46 4.72
CA ASN A 41 -11.75 3.82 4.14
C ASN A 41 -11.96 3.83 2.61
N VAL A 42 -12.39 2.71 2.05
CA VAL A 42 -12.48 2.48 0.62
C VAL A 42 -13.92 2.62 0.19
N ARG A 43 -14.18 3.40 -0.87
CA ARG A 43 -15.53 3.70 -1.36
C ARG A 43 -15.93 2.91 -2.60
N SER A 44 -14.99 2.16 -3.19
CA SER A 44 -15.26 1.36 -4.40
C SER A 44 -14.34 0.15 -4.53
N ARG A 45 -14.79 -0.87 -5.27
CA ARG A 45 -14.00 -2.07 -5.58
C ARG A 45 -12.72 -1.74 -6.34
N LYS A 46 -12.77 -0.78 -7.28
CA LYS A 46 -11.59 -0.31 -8.03
C LYS A 46 -10.54 0.27 -7.08
N GLN A 47 -10.97 1.03 -6.08
CA GLN A 47 -10.08 1.61 -5.08
C GLN A 47 -9.51 0.54 -4.15
N ALA A 48 -10.29 -0.47 -3.74
CA ALA A 48 -9.81 -1.59 -2.92
C ALA A 48 -8.68 -2.34 -3.63
N ILE A 49 -8.87 -2.64 -4.93
CA ILE A 49 -7.84 -3.26 -5.75
C ILE A 49 -6.59 -2.37 -5.83
N ALA A 50 -6.76 -1.08 -6.06
CA ALA A 50 -5.63 -0.15 -6.17
C ALA A 50 -4.83 -0.01 -4.87
N ILE A 51 -5.52 0.02 -3.72
CA ILE A 51 -4.91 0.06 -2.38
C ILE A 51 -4.18 -1.25 -2.12
N GLY A 52 -4.85 -2.41 -2.28
CA GLY A 52 -4.24 -3.71 -2.05
C GLY A 52 -2.99 -3.96 -2.92
N LEU A 53 -3.02 -3.56 -4.19
CA LEU A 53 -1.84 -3.63 -5.07
C LEU A 53 -0.72 -2.65 -4.67
N SER A 54 -1.05 -1.50 -4.07
CA SER A 54 -0.06 -0.55 -3.56
C SER A 54 0.59 -1.07 -2.27
N GLU A 55 -0.19 -1.64 -1.36
CA GLU A 55 0.30 -2.24 -0.12
C GLU A 55 1.19 -3.46 -0.41
N ALA A 56 0.78 -4.33 -1.34
CA ALA A 56 1.58 -5.48 -1.76
C ALA A 56 2.99 -5.07 -2.23
N ARG A 57 3.11 -3.99 -3.02
CA ARG A 57 4.42 -3.47 -3.48
C ARG A 57 5.27 -2.96 -2.33
N ARG A 58 4.67 -2.25 -1.36
CA ARG A 58 5.38 -1.73 -0.18
C ARG A 58 5.82 -2.84 0.78
N GLU A 59 5.13 -3.96 0.79
CA GLU A 59 5.50 -5.16 1.56
C GLU A 59 6.50 -6.05 0.82
N GLY A 60 7.04 -5.59 -0.33
CA GLY A 60 8.11 -6.26 -1.05
C GLY A 60 7.67 -7.32 -2.05
N VAL A 61 6.37 -7.44 -2.34
CA VAL A 61 5.90 -8.31 -3.44
C VAL A 61 6.43 -7.76 -4.76
N LYS A 62 7.10 -8.60 -5.55
CA LYS A 62 7.75 -8.27 -6.84
C LYS A 62 6.72 -8.04 -7.97
N LEU A 63 5.82 -7.07 -7.80
CA LEU A 63 4.88 -6.65 -8.82
C LEU A 63 5.49 -5.58 -9.72
N GLY A 64 5.45 -5.82 -11.03
CA GLY A 64 5.78 -4.80 -12.01
C GLY A 64 4.81 -3.59 -11.96
N PRO A 65 5.24 -2.42 -12.46
CA PRO A 65 4.32 -1.34 -12.74
C PRO A 65 3.36 -1.74 -13.87
N PRO A 66 2.14 -1.16 -13.94
CA PRO A 66 1.21 -1.44 -15.02
C PRO A 66 1.77 -1.00 -16.38
N ARG A 67 1.33 -1.65 -17.46
CA ARG A 67 1.73 -1.32 -18.85
C ARG A 67 1.40 0.13 -19.20
N LYS A 68 2.14 0.70 -20.14
CA LYS A 68 2.10 2.15 -20.42
C LYS A 68 0.74 2.65 -20.95
N ASP A 69 0.08 1.80 -21.71
CA ASP A 69 -1.22 1.98 -22.36
C ASP A 69 -2.42 1.77 -21.42
N LYS A 70 -2.23 1.08 -20.29
CA LYS A 70 -3.32 0.70 -19.38
C LYS A 70 -3.57 1.66 -18.22
N THR A 71 -2.66 2.61 -17.98
CA THR A 71 -2.79 3.54 -16.87
C THR A 71 -1.98 4.81 -17.08
N SER A 72 -2.38 5.87 -16.36
CA SER A 72 -1.71 7.16 -16.38
C SER A 72 -0.25 7.07 -15.92
N ALA A 73 0.58 7.98 -16.44
CA ALA A 73 1.98 8.08 -16.04
C ALA A 73 2.13 8.29 -14.52
N ALA A 74 1.21 9.03 -13.90
CA ALA A 74 1.18 9.26 -12.46
C ALA A 74 1.04 7.96 -11.67
N THR A 75 0.08 7.10 -12.03
CA THR A 75 -0.12 5.79 -11.40
C THR A 75 1.11 4.90 -11.54
N ARG A 76 1.75 4.92 -12.71
CA ARG A 76 2.95 4.14 -12.98
C ARG A 76 4.14 4.59 -12.11
N ARG A 77 4.36 5.91 -12.01
CA ARG A 77 5.38 6.50 -11.12
C ARG A 77 5.11 6.15 -9.67
N LYS A 78 3.84 6.17 -9.25
CA LYS A 78 3.45 5.75 -7.90
C LYS A 78 3.76 4.28 -7.66
N ALA A 79 3.41 3.39 -8.59
CA ALA A 79 3.72 1.95 -8.47
C ALA A 79 5.23 1.70 -8.35
N LYS A 80 6.06 2.36 -9.17
CA LYS A 80 7.52 2.28 -9.06
C LYS A 80 8.01 2.74 -7.69
N ARG A 81 7.52 3.89 -7.21
CA ARG A 81 7.85 4.43 -5.88
C ARG A 81 7.46 3.46 -4.76
N ASP A 82 6.29 2.84 -4.83
CA ASP A 82 5.84 1.88 -3.82
C ASP A 82 6.75 0.64 -3.79
N SER A 83 7.24 0.16 -4.93
CA SER A 83 8.24 -0.92 -5.01
C SER A 83 9.63 -0.50 -4.50
N GLU A 84 10.05 0.74 -4.74
CA GLU A 84 11.29 1.29 -4.19
C GLU A 84 11.25 1.40 -2.66
N ILE A 85 10.08 1.74 -2.10
CA ILE A 85 9.85 1.75 -0.65
C ILE A 85 9.95 0.33 -0.11
N GLY A 86 9.27 -0.64 -0.71
CA GLY A 86 9.28 -2.02 -0.25
C GLY A 86 10.63 -2.73 -0.37
N SER A 87 11.49 -2.28 -1.29
CA SER A 87 12.87 -2.77 -1.42
C SER A 87 13.87 -2.04 -0.50
N GLY A 88 13.42 -1.08 0.32
CA GLY A 88 14.29 -0.28 1.18
C GLY A 88 15.15 0.75 0.44
N ARG A 89 15.03 0.86 -0.89
CA ARG A 89 15.79 1.80 -1.73
C ARG A 89 15.37 3.25 -1.54
N ARG A 90 14.17 3.49 -0.99
CA ARG A 90 13.66 4.84 -0.77
C ARG A 90 13.26 5.09 0.67
N LYS A 91 14.01 5.97 1.33
CA LYS A 91 13.74 6.43 2.70
C LYS A 91 12.81 7.65 2.70
N PRO A 92 11.98 7.86 3.75
CA PRO A 92 11.23 9.09 3.93
C PRO A 92 12.15 10.32 3.97
N SER A 93 11.69 11.44 3.42
CA SER A 93 12.46 12.70 3.52
C SER A 93 12.48 13.19 4.96
N ALA A 94 13.67 13.36 5.54
CA ALA A 94 13.85 13.83 6.91
C ALA A 94 13.22 15.21 7.14
N ALA A 95 13.38 16.13 6.18
CA ALA A 95 12.77 17.46 6.23
C ALA A 95 11.23 17.38 6.29
N ARG A 96 10.61 16.60 5.40
CA ARG A 96 9.14 16.40 5.41
C ARG A 96 8.66 15.73 6.69
N SER A 97 9.41 14.76 7.21
CA SER A 97 9.08 14.09 8.47
C SER A 97 9.11 15.06 9.65
N ARG A 98 10.15 15.90 9.75
CA ARG A 98 10.24 16.96 10.78
C ARG A 98 9.09 17.96 10.67
N GLY A 99 8.76 18.40 9.46
CA GLY A 99 7.62 19.30 9.21
C GLY A 99 6.29 18.70 9.66
N ALA A 100 6.01 17.45 9.30
CA ALA A 100 4.79 16.75 9.71
C ALA A 100 4.67 16.61 11.24
N ARG A 101 5.77 16.27 11.92
CA ARG A 101 5.82 16.19 13.40
C ARG A 101 5.55 17.55 14.05
N LYS A 102 6.16 18.62 13.53
CA LYS A 102 5.92 19.99 14.02
C LYS A 102 4.45 20.36 13.87
N ALA A 103 3.85 20.12 12.71
CA ALA A 103 2.44 20.40 12.45
C ALA A 103 1.50 19.62 13.40
N ALA A 104 1.78 18.33 13.62
CA ALA A 104 1.02 17.50 14.56
C ALA A 104 1.09 18.05 15.99
N ARG A 105 2.28 18.43 16.47
CA ARG A 105 2.47 19.02 17.80
C ARG A 105 1.76 20.36 17.96
N THR A 106 1.80 21.22 16.94
CA THR A 106 1.06 22.50 16.95
C THR A 106 -0.44 22.27 16.99
N ARG A 107 -0.95 21.29 16.22
CA ARG A 107 -2.37 20.92 16.23
C ARG A 107 -2.81 20.42 17.60
N GLU A 108 -2.05 19.50 18.20
CA GLU A 108 -2.33 18.98 19.55
C GLU A 108 -2.40 20.11 20.57
N ARG A 109 -1.44 21.06 20.55
CA ARG A 109 -1.48 22.24 21.43
C ARG A 109 -2.71 23.12 21.22
N ARG A 110 -3.19 23.26 19.98
CA ARG A 110 -4.37 24.08 19.65
C ARG A 110 -5.68 23.44 20.10
N TYR A 111 -5.79 22.11 20.06
CA TYR A 111 -7.01 21.37 20.40
C TYR A 111 -6.98 20.74 21.80
N ARG A 112 -5.86 20.82 22.53
CA ARG A 112 -5.76 20.49 23.97
C ARG A 112 -6.25 21.66 24.83
N ARG A 113 -7.45 22.17 24.50
CA ARG A 113 -8.27 22.97 25.42
C ARG A 113 -9.40 22.07 25.91
#